data_AF-A0A1I2I7H6-F1
#
_entry.id   AF-A0A1I2I7H6-F1
#
_cell.length_a   1.000
_cell.length_b   1.000
_cell.length_c   1.000
_cell.angle_alpha   90.00
_cell.angle_beta   90.00
_cell.angle_gamma   90.00
#
_symmetry.space_group_name_H-M   'P 1'
#
loop_
_entity.id
_entity.type
_entity.pdbx_description
1 polymer ?
#
loop_
_entity_poly.entity_id
_entity_poly.type
_entity_poly.pdbx_seq_one_letter_code
_entity_poly.pdbx_strand_id
1 'polypeptide(L)'
;MLRAAHDGELCRAVGTYALRTFTVKGGQAVLDVWPVVLLPDGQAVLLESLWHEETRPTAETIADLEGESVEVVGVLRREPPKRPELGAQNLSMPCLSPIHSIHVVPAPPPN
;
A
#
# COMPACT_ATOMS: atom_id res chain seq x y z
N MET A 1 1.31 8.12 -11.25
CA MET A 1 1.58 9.46 -10.69
C MET A 1 0.54 9.77 -9.62
N LEU A 2 0.91 9.74 -8.33
CA LEU A 2 0.06 10.20 -7.22
C LEU A 2 0.24 11.70 -6.90
N ARG A 3 1.11 12.41 -7.63
CA ARG A 3 1.58 13.77 -7.29
C ARG A 3 0.49 14.86 -7.31
N ALA A 4 -0.64 14.65 -7.99
CA ALA A 4 -1.70 15.66 -8.13
C ALA A 4 -2.86 15.50 -7.14
N ALA A 5 -2.93 14.42 -6.36
CA ALA A 5 -4.10 14.14 -5.53
C ALA A 5 -3.93 14.58 -4.08
N HIS A 6 -4.99 15.13 -3.50
CA HIS A 6 -5.04 15.60 -2.12
C HIS A 6 -5.35 14.46 -1.13
N ASP A 7 -5.06 14.68 0.15
CA ASP A 7 -5.46 13.74 1.20
C ASP A 7 -6.99 13.61 1.24
N GLY A 8 -7.49 12.38 1.32
CA GLY A 8 -8.92 12.06 1.31
C GLY A 8 -9.54 11.96 -0.08
N GLU A 9 -8.79 12.17 -1.16
CA GLU A 9 -9.31 12.04 -2.52
C GLU A 9 -9.20 10.62 -3.07
N LEU A 10 -10.16 10.26 -3.92
CA LEU A 10 -10.10 9.03 -4.70
C LEU A 10 -8.93 9.11 -5.68
N CYS A 11 -8.05 8.13 -5.59
CA CYS A 11 -6.79 8.08 -6.31
C CYS A 11 -6.62 6.77 -7.04
N ARG A 12 -5.85 6.83 -8.11
CA ARG A 12 -5.45 5.66 -8.89
C ARG A 12 -3.94 5.51 -8.86
N ALA A 13 -3.46 4.40 -8.32
CA ALA A 13 -2.06 4.00 -8.36
C ALA A 13 -1.88 2.88 -9.37
N VAL A 14 -0.85 3.00 -10.22
CA VAL A 14 -0.46 1.95 -11.16
C VAL A 14 1.01 1.64 -10.91
N GLY A 15 1.31 0.38 -10.65
CA GLY A 15 2.65 -0.07 -10.29
C GLY A 15 2.70 -1.57 -10.04
N THR A 16 3.81 -2.06 -9.51
CA THR A 16 3.98 -3.49 -9.20
C THR A 16 3.44 -3.79 -7.81
N TYR A 17 2.59 -4.80 -7.69
CA TYR A 17 2.15 -5.29 -6.38
C TYR A 17 3.29 -6.08 -5.73
N ALA A 18 3.62 -5.73 -4.49
CA ALA A 18 4.70 -6.37 -3.75
C ALA A 18 4.37 -6.44 -2.26
N LEU A 19 5.00 -7.38 -1.56
CA LEU A 19 4.99 -7.42 -0.10
C LEU A 19 6.17 -6.65 0.45
N ARG A 20 5.92 -5.86 1.51
CA ARG A 20 6.98 -5.15 2.23
C ARG A 20 6.98 -5.54 3.69
N THR A 21 8.16 -5.88 4.20
CA THR A 21 8.39 -6.10 5.62
C THR A 21 8.55 -4.76 6.33
N PHE A 22 7.69 -4.50 7.30
CA PHE A 22 7.78 -3.36 8.20
C PHE A 22 8.44 -3.79 9.49
N THR A 23 9.39 -3.00 10.00
CA THR A 23 10.12 -3.31 11.24
C THR A 23 9.90 -2.21 12.27
N VAL A 24 9.98 -2.59 13.54
CA VAL A 24 9.90 -1.64 14.65
C VAL A 24 11.18 -0.80 14.67
N LYS A 25 11.06 0.48 15.05
CA LYS A 25 12.20 1.39 15.21
C LYS A 25 13.24 0.77 16.15
N GLY A 26 14.42 0.47 15.62
CA GLY A 26 15.47 -0.28 16.33
C GLY A 26 15.82 -1.63 15.69
N GLY A 27 15.08 -2.08 14.67
CA GLY A 27 15.42 -3.23 13.83
C GLY A 27 15.32 -4.60 14.51
N GLN A 28 14.92 -4.64 15.79
CA GLN A 28 14.90 -5.87 16.59
C GLN A 28 13.67 -6.76 16.35
N ALA A 29 12.61 -6.26 15.71
CA ALA A 29 11.41 -7.04 15.42
C ALA A 29 10.74 -6.60 14.11
N VAL A 30 10.24 -7.59 13.34
CA VAL A 30 9.29 -7.36 12.25
C VAL A 30 7.94 -6.99 12.88
N LEU A 31 7.38 -5.86 12.46
CA LEU A 31 6.04 -5.41 12.84
C LEU A 31 5.00 -6.23 12.07
N ASP A 32 5.08 -6.24 10.74
CA ASP A 32 4.28 -7.10 9.87
C ASP A 32 4.85 -7.12 8.44
N VAL A 33 4.32 -7.99 7.59
CA VAL A 33 4.49 -7.98 6.13
C VAL A 33 3.17 -7.55 5.51
N TRP A 34 3.17 -6.48 4.72
CA TRP A 34 1.95 -5.90 4.15
C TRP A 34 2.08 -5.59 2.67
N PRO A 35 0.98 -5.68 1.89
CA PRO A 35 0.98 -5.29 0.48
C PRO A 35 1.24 -3.81 0.26
N VAL A 36 2.00 -3.53 -0.79
CA VAL A 36 2.26 -2.20 -1.34
C VAL A 36 2.14 -2.23 -2.85
N VAL A 37 1.89 -1.06 -3.45
CA VAL A 37 2.14 -0.82 -4.87
C VAL A 37 3.46 -0.04 -4.98
N LEU A 38 4.40 -0.60 -5.72
CA LEU A 38 5.65 0.05 -6.12
C LEU A 38 5.40 0.83 -7.40
N LEU A 39 5.40 2.15 -7.29
CA LEU A 39 5.24 3.05 -8.42
C LEU A 39 6.50 3.07 -9.30
N PRO A 40 6.39 3.45 -10.60
CA PRO A 40 7.53 3.53 -11.51
C PRO A 40 8.66 4.47 -11.06
N ASP A 41 8.37 5.43 -10.17
CA ASP A 41 9.36 6.33 -9.58
C ASP A 41 10.03 5.77 -8.31
N GLY A 42 9.77 4.50 -7.98
CA GLY A 42 10.32 3.81 -6.82
C GLY A 42 9.61 4.12 -5.51
N GLN A 43 8.57 4.96 -5.50
CA GLN A 43 7.77 5.21 -4.30
C GLN A 43 6.86 4.00 -4.00
N ALA A 44 6.75 3.63 -2.73
CA ALA A 44 5.83 2.61 -2.26
C ALA A 44 4.57 3.24 -1.66
N VAL A 45 3.42 2.67 -2.00
CA VAL A 45 2.10 3.08 -1.49
C VAL A 45 1.49 1.89 -0.78
N LEU A 46 1.13 2.04 0.49
CA LEU A 46 0.49 0.98 1.27
C LEU A 46 -0.89 0.67 0.71
N LEU A 47 -1.20 -0.61 0.56
CA LEU A 47 -2.55 -1.04 0.20
C LEU A 47 -3.31 -1.42 1.45
N GLU A 48 -4.40 -0.71 1.68
CA GLU A 48 -5.09 -0.71 2.96
C GLU A 48 -4.16 -0.36 4.11
N SER A 49 -4.72 -0.32 5.30
CA SER A 49 -3.98 0.03 6.49
C SER A 49 -3.59 -1.22 7.28
N LEU A 50 -2.34 -1.24 7.75
CA LEU A 50 -1.86 -2.14 8.82
C LEU A 50 -2.74 -2.10 10.10
N TRP A 51 -3.57 -1.07 10.28
CA TRP A 51 -4.47 -0.87 11.43
C TRP A 51 -5.85 -1.52 11.25
N HIS A 52 -6.20 -1.93 10.03
CA HIS A 52 -7.44 -2.63 9.72
C HIS A 52 -7.08 -4.06 9.32
N GLU A 53 -6.75 -4.90 10.30
CA GLU A 53 -6.36 -6.30 10.06
C GLU A 53 -7.42 -7.08 9.28
N GLU A 54 -8.69 -6.70 9.40
CA GLU A 54 -9.79 -7.25 8.61
C GLU A 54 -9.65 -7.03 7.09
N THR A 55 -8.83 -6.08 6.67
CA THR A 55 -8.54 -5.77 5.26
C THR A 55 -7.29 -6.48 4.75
N ARG A 56 -6.63 -7.30 5.58
CA ARG A 56 -5.46 -8.07 5.18
C ARG A 56 -5.83 -8.99 4.01
N PRO A 57 -5.10 -8.93 2.88
CA PRO A 57 -5.39 -9.82 1.76
C PRO A 57 -5.13 -11.27 2.14
N THR A 58 -5.89 -12.19 1.55
CA THR A 58 -5.69 -13.63 1.73
C THR A 58 -4.39 -14.07 1.06
N ALA A 59 -3.86 -15.23 1.48
CA ALA A 59 -2.67 -15.80 0.85
C ALA A 59 -2.85 -16.07 -0.66
N GLU A 60 -4.07 -16.43 -1.07
CA GLU A 60 -4.44 -16.62 -2.48
C GLU A 60 -4.36 -15.29 -3.25
N THR A 61 -4.97 -14.22 -2.73
CA THR A 61 -4.89 -12.89 -3.35
C THR A 61 -3.45 -12.39 -3.46
N ILE A 62 -2.62 -12.66 -2.45
CA ILE A 62 -1.20 -12.32 -2.49
C ILE A 62 -0.50 -13.09 -3.61
N ALA A 63 -0.70 -14.41 -3.68
CA ALA A 63 -0.06 -15.25 -4.68
C ALA A 63 -0.44 -14.87 -6.12
N ASP A 64 -1.69 -14.45 -6.34
CA ASP A 64 -2.19 -14.05 -7.67
C ASP A 64 -1.67 -12.69 -8.12
N LEU A 65 -1.29 -11.81 -7.19
CA LEU A 65 -0.92 -10.42 -7.47
C LEU A 65 0.57 -10.14 -7.29
N GLU A 66 1.30 -10.92 -6.50
CA GLU A 66 2.71 -10.64 -6.20
C GLU A 66 3.58 -10.63 -7.48
N GLY A 67 4.25 -9.50 -7.72
CA GLY A 67 5.08 -9.28 -8.91
C GLY A 67 4.29 -8.78 -10.13
N GLU A 68 2.96 -8.82 -10.09
CA GLU A 68 2.12 -8.35 -11.19
C GLU A 68 2.04 -6.82 -11.23
N SER A 69 1.87 -6.29 -12.44
CA SER A 69 1.50 -4.88 -12.63
C SER A 69 0.01 -4.72 -12.32
N VAL A 70 -0.31 -3.86 -11.37
CA VAL A 70 -1.67 -3.64 -10.91
C VAL A 70 -2.07 -2.17 -11.02
N GLU A 71 -3.34 -1.96 -11.34
CA GLU A 71 -4.04 -0.70 -11.12
C GLU A 71 -4.90 -0.84 -9.85
N VAL A 72 -4.68 0.06 -8.90
CA VAL A 72 -5.43 0.12 -7.63
C VAL A 72 -6.13 1.46 -7.54
N VAL A 73 -7.42 1.43 -7.26
CA VAL A 73 -8.24 2.62 -7.02
C VAL A 73 -8.67 2.61 -5.55
N GLY A 74 -8.35 3.68 -4.83
CA GLY A 74 -8.64 3.81 -3.41
C GLY A 74 -8.53 5.25 -2.93
N VAL A 75 -8.91 5.53 -1.69
CA VAL A 75 -8.80 6.87 -1.12
C VAL A 75 -7.39 7.11 -0.58
N LEU A 76 -6.70 8.14 -1.06
CA LEU A 76 -5.35 8.46 -0.60
C LEU A 76 -5.36 9.02 0.81
N ARG A 77 -4.57 8.40 1.69
CA ARG A 77 -4.26 8.83 3.04
C ARG A 77 -2.76 9.06 3.13
N ARG A 78 -2.36 10.28 3.47
CA ARG A 78 -0.96 10.69 3.61
C ARG A 78 -0.46 10.56 5.05
N GLU A 79 -1.38 10.53 6.01
CA GLU A 79 -1.09 10.36 7.43
C GLU A 79 -1.76 9.09 7.97
N PRO A 80 -1.11 8.38 8.91
CA PRO A 80 -1.76 7.37 9.70
C PRO A 80 -2.91 7.99 10.53
N PRO A 81 -4.02 7.27 10.77
CA PRO A 81 -5.00 7.68 11.76
C PRO A 81 -4.27 7.79 13.11
N LYS A 82 -4.53 8.88 13.83
CA LYS A 82 -3.97 9.16 15.14
C LYS A 82 -4.61 8.25 16.18
N ARG A 83 -4.28 6.96 16.14
CA ARG A 83 -4.66 5.96 17.15
C ARG A 83 -3.47 5.68 18.06
N PRO A 84 -3.40 6.33 19.24
CA PRO A 84 -2.24 6.23 20.10
C PRO A 84 -1.95 4.80 20.59
N GLU A 85 -2.99 3.97 20.69
CA GLU A 85 -2.92 2.59 21.16
C GLU A 85 -2.25 1.59 20.21
N LEU A 86 -2.11 1.91 18.91
CA LEU A 86 -1.66 0.93 17.90
C LEU A 86 -0.15 0.90 17.63
N GLY A 87 0.67 1.70 18.33
CA GLY A 87 2.15 1.64 18.28
C GLY A 87 2.81 1.98 16.92
N ALA A 88 2.06 1.93 15.82
CA ALA A 88 2.48 2.15 14.44
C ALA A 88 2.27 3.61 13.98
N GLN A 89 2.19 4.55 14.93
CA GLN A 89 2.05 5.99 14.68
C GLN A 89 3.23 6.59 13.87
N ASN A 90 4.34 5.85 13.75
CA ASN A 90 5.55 6.30 13.07
C ASN A 90 5.63 5.89 11.58
N LEU A 91 4.61 5.19 11.06
CA LEU A 91 4.56 4.79 9.66
C LEU A 91 3.94 5.91 8.81
N SER A 92 4.74 6.92 8.52
CA SER A 92 4.39 8.04 7.63
C SER A 92 4.57 7.64 6.15
N MET A 93 3.78 6.66 5.68
CA MET A 93 3.77 6.22 4.29
C MET A 93 2.41 6.52 3.63
N PRO A 94 2.38 6.97 2.36
CA PRO A 94 1.13 7.07 1.63
C PRO A 94 0.39 5.74 1.59
N CYS A 95 -0.92 5.77 1.80
CA CYS A 95 -1.79 4.60 1.87
C CYS A 95 -3.03 4.83 1.02
N LEU A 96 -3.51 3.79 0.33
CA LEU A 96 -4.84 3.78 -0.29
C LEU A 96 -5.80 2.99 0.60
N SER A 97 -6.75 3.67 1.23
CA SER A 97 -7.76 3.05 2.09
C SER A 97 -9.01 3.95 2.26
N PRO A 98 -10.23 3.42 2.02
CA PRO A 98 -10.50 2.07 1.52
C PRO A 98 -10.10 1.91 0.05
N ILE A 99 -9.74 0.69 -0.34
CA ILE A 99 -9.58 0.26 -1.72
C ILE A 99 -10.96 -0.06 -2.30
N HIS A 100 -11.25 0.52 -3.46
CA HIS A 100 -12.47 0.27 -4.20
C HIS A 100 -12.28 -0.82 -5.24
N SER A 101 -11.10 -0.90 -5.87
CA SER A 101 -10.78 -1.95 -6.84
C SER A 101 -9.28 -2.17 -6.99
N ILE A 102 -8.95 -3.40 -7.38
CA ILE A 102 -7.61 -3.82 -7.81
C ILE A 102 -7.75 -4.68 -9.07
N HIS A 103 -6.96 -4.36 -10.09
CA HIS A 103 -6.96 -5.09 -11.36
C HIS A 103 -5.53 -5.29 -11.85
N VAL A 104 -5.23 -6.49 -12.34
CA VAL A 104 -4.00 -6.74 -13.09
C VAL A 104 -4.09 -5.99 -14.42
N VAL A 105 -3.02 -5.26 -14.75
CA VAL A 105 -2.89 -4.51 -16.00
C VAL A 105 -1.63 -4.93 -16.73
N PRO A 106 -1.58 -4.81 -18.07
CA PRO A 106 -0.35 -5.06 -18.81
C PRO A 106 0.78 -4.20 -18.24
N ALA A 107 1.95 -4.80 -18.03
CA ALA A 107 3.11 -4.06 -17.57
C ALA A 107 3.39 -2.89 -18.53
N PRO A 108 3.63 -1.67 -18.01
CA PRO A 108 4.01 -0.56 -18.86
C PRO A 108 5.29 -0.93 -19.63
N PRO A 109 5.42 -0.55 -20.91
CA PRO A 109 6.62 -0.84 -21.67
C PRO A 109 7.84 -0.26 -20.96
N PRO A 110 9.01 -0.94 -21.00
CA PRO A 110 10.24 -0.36 -20.48
C PRO A 110 10.54 0.92 -21.27
N ASN A 111 10.67 2.03 -20.54
CA ASN A 111 11.14 3.31 -21.10
C ASN A 111 12.57 3.21 -21.62
#